data_AF-A0A0D6PGG7-F1
#
_entry.id   AF-A0A0D6PGG7-F1
#
_cell.length_a   1.000
_cell.length_b   1.000
_cell.length_c   1.000
_cell.angle_alpha   90.00
_cell.angle_beta   90.00
_cell.angle_gamma   90.00
#
_symmetry.space_group_name_H-M   'P 1'
#
loop_
_entity.id
_entity.type
_entity.pdbx_description
1 polymer ?
#
loop_
_entity_poly.entity_id
_entity_poly.type
_entity_poly.pdbx_seq_one_letter_code
_entity_poly.pdbx_strand_id
1 'polypeptide(L)'
;MRSYRYLMSDSGSVPGHYVELQESKLLDLIRTLLAGADIDETWYLKTNPDVAMAIRAGGLKSAKDHYIKAGYFENRLPRPAKVDEAWYLAEYPDVAEALRSGAVASASSHFEQAGFMEGRLPHKGWSILKDNDHDSDAEVPASRSVATV
;
A
#
# COMPACT_ATOMS: atom_id res chain seq x y z
N MET A 1 1.22 -19.45 18.68
CA MET A 1 0.69 -18.08 18.52
C MET A 1 1.85 -17.21 18.07
N ARG A 2 1.82 -16.64 16.86
CA ARG A 2 2.85 -15.70 16.41
C ARG A 2 2.42 -14.29 16.84
N SER A 3 3.29 -13.56 17.52
CA SER A 3 3.09 -12.17 17.93
C SER A 3 4.08 -11.29 17.18
N TYR A 4 3.62 -10.12 16.74
CA TYR A 4 4.40 -9.16 15.94
C TYR A 4 4.39 -7.79 16.64
N ARG A 5 5.53 -7.07 16.68
CA ARG A 5 5.68 -5.72 17.28
C ARG A 5 5.91 -4.68 16.17
N TYR A 6 4.93 -3.82 15.85
CA TYR A 6 5.08 -2.91 14.68
C TYR A 6 4.55 -1.46 14.80
N LEU A 7 4.01 -0.98 15.91
CA LEU A 7 3.45 0.38 15.96
C LEU A 7 4.19 1.29 16.95
N MET A 8 4.99 2.22 16.40
CA MET A 8 5.61 3.35 17.09
C MET A 8 4.62 4.53 17.08
N SER A 9 4.43 5.25 18.20
CA SER A 9 3.76 6.56 18.16
C SER A 9 4.81 7.66 18.09
N ASP A 10 4.64 8.59 17.15
CA ASP A 10 5.57 9.72 16.94
C ASP A 10 5.34 10.86 17.96
N SER A 11 4.63 10.59 19.05
CA SER A 11 4.33 11.56 20.10
C SER A 11 5.25 11.33 21.30
N GLY A 12 6.55 11.59 21.15
CA GLY A 12 7.52 11.71 22.26
C GLY A 12 7.47 10.59 23.30
N SER A 13 7.10 9.37 22.90
CA SER A 13 6.74 8.32 23.84
C SER A 13 7.95 7.52 24.27
N VAL A 14 8.06 7.40 25.60
CA VAL A 14 9.04 6.64 26.39
C VAL A 14 9.51 5.36 25.66
N PRO A 15 10.83 5.06 25.60
CA PRO A 15 11.30 3.81 25.02
C PRO A 15 10.60 2.60 25.67
N GLY A 16 9.87 1.80 24.87
CA GLY A 16 9.23 0.56 25.34
C GLY A 16 7.71 0.46 25.23
N HIS A 17 7.01 1.44 24.65
CA HIS A 17 5.57 1.28 24.39
C HIS A 17 5.32 0.44 23.13
N TYR A 18 5.19 -0.87 23.33
CA TYR A 18 4.72 -1.80 22.29
C TYR A 18 3.25 -2.13 22.52
N VAL A 19 2.48 -2.19 21.44
CA VAL A 19 1.16 -2.83 21.44
C VAL A 19 1.34 -4.26 20.94
N GLU A 20 1.06 -5.25 21.79
CA GLU A 20 0.99 -6.64 21.37
C GLU A 20 -0.38 -6.94 20.77
N LEU A 21 -0.38 -7.43 19.52
CA LEU A 21 -1.58 -7.82 18.81
C LEU A 21 -1.47 -9.27 18.37
N GLN A 22 -2.59 -10.00 18.48
CA GLN A 22 -2.71 -11.28 17.81
C GLN A 22 -2.67 -11.06 16.30
N GLU A 23 -1.96 -11.93 15.57
CA GLU A 23 -1.86 -11.90 14.11
C GLU A 23 -3.24 -11.82 13.45
N SER A 24 -4.23 -12.58 13.94
CA SER A 24 -5.62 -12.51 13.45
C SER A 24 -6.21 -11.11 13.55
N LYS A 25 -5.98 -10.40 14.67
CA LYS A 25 -6.46 -9.03 14.86
C LYS A 25 -5.76 -8.04 13.96
N LEU A 26 -4.45 -8.21 13.74
CA LEU A 26 -3.72 -7.40 12.76
C LEU A 26 -4.28 -7.60 11.35
N LEU A 27 -4.51 -8.85 10.94
CA LEU A 27 -5.08 -9.17 9.64
C LEU A 27 -6.50 -8.62 9.50
N ASP A 28 -7.33 -8.68 10.54
CA ASP A 28 -8.67 -8.09 10.53
C ASP A 28 -8.63 -6.58 10.35
N LEU A 29 -7.70 -5.88 11.01
CA LEU A 29 -7.49 -4.44 10.85
C LEU A 29 -7.04 -4.10 9.42
N ILE A 30 -6.07 -4.84 8.87
CA ILE A 30 -5.60 -4.63 7.50
C ILE A 30 -6.75 -4.86 6.51
N ARG A 31 -7.51 -5.95 6.64
CA ARG A 31 -8.67 -6.22 5.78
C ARG A 31 -9.74 -5.13 5.88
N THR A 32 -9.95 -4.59 7.08
CA THR A 32 -10.87 -3.47 7.30
C THR A 32 -10.40 -2.23 6.55
N LEU A 33 -9.10 -1.92 6.60
CA LEU A 33 -8.52 -0.82 5.82
C LEU A 33 -8.64 -1.03 4.31
N LEU A 34 -8.34 -2.25 3.84
CA LEU A 34 -8.43 -2.63 2.43
C LEU A 34 -9.86 -2.58 1.87
N ALA A 35 -10.89 -2.55 2.71
CA ALA A 35 -12.26 -2.30 2.25
C ALA A 35 -12.42 -0.94 1.55
N GLY A 36 -11.55 0.03 1.89
CA GLY A 36 -11.43 1.34 1.24
C GLY A 36 -10.49 1.38 0.04
N ALA A 37 -9.91 0.25 -0.38
CA ALA A 37 -9.02 0.21 -1.54
C ALA A 37 -9.74 0.63 -2.83
N ASP A 38 -9.04 1.41 -3.64
CA ASP A 38 -9.44 1.75 -4.99
C ASP A 38 -9.00 0.64 -5.96
N ILE A 39 -9.98 -0.16 -6.37
CA ILE A 39 -9.79 -1.39 -7.15
C ILE A 39 -10.49 -1.20 -8.48
N ASP A 40 -9.75 -1.34 -9.57
CA ASP A 40 -10.33 -1.47 -10.90
C ASP A 40 -10.67 -2.96 -11.11
N GLU A 41 -11.90 -3.35 -10.79
CA GLU A 41 -12.31 -4.75 -10.89
C GLU A 41 -12.23 -5.30 -12.32
N THR A 42 -12.41 -4.46 -13.35
CA THR A 42 -12.34 -4.90 -14.75
C THR A 42 -10.90 -5.26 -15.11
N TRP A 43 -9.96 -4.36 -14.81
CA TRP A 43 -8.55 -4.61 -15.01
C TRP A 43 -8.06 -5.77 -14.13
N TYR A 44 -8.49 -5.81 -12.87
CA TYR A 44 -8.08 -6.85 -11.93
C TYR A 44 -8.47 -8.24 -12.41
N LEU A 45 -9.69 -8.45 -12.89
CA LEU A 45 -10.13 -9.75 -13.42
C LEU A 45 -9.47 -10.11 -14.76
N LYS A 46 -9.08 -9.10 -15.55
CA LYS A 46 -8.32 -9.32 -16.78
C LYS A 46 -6.89 -9.80 -16.48
N THR A 47 -6.25 -9.20 -15.48
CA THR A 47 -4.87 -9.53 -15.07
C THR A 47 -4.82 -10.79 -14.22
N ASN A 48 -5.93 -11.18 -13.58
CA ASN A 48 -6.04 -12.35 -12.69
C ASN A 48 -7.14 -13.32 -13.17
N PRO A 49 -6.89 -14.10 -14.24
CA PRO A 49 -7.90 -15.02 -14.80
C PRO A 49 -8.37 -16.11 -13.83
N ASP A 50 -7.52 -16.53 -12.90
CA ASP A 50 -7.84 -17.48 -11.83
C ASP A 50 -8.95 -16.95 -10.92
N VAL A 51 -8.90 -15.66 -10.55
CA VAL A 51 -9.94 -14.99 -9.77
C VAL A 51 -11.24 -14.90 -10.57
N ALA A 52 -11.16 -14.55 -11.85
CA ALA A 52 -12.32 -14.50 -12.74
C ALA A 52 -13.01 -15.87 -12.86
N MET A 53 -12.23 -16.96 -12.94
CA MET A 53 -12.76 -18.32 -12.95
C MET A 53 -13.42 -18.68 -11.62
N ALA A 54 -12.79 -18.37 -10.49
CA ALA A 54 -13.34 -18.65 -9.16
C ALA A 54 -14.65 -17.90 -8.89
N ILE A 55 -14.80 -16.66 -9.40
CA ILE A 55 -16.07 -15.92 -9.34
C ILE A 55 -17.14 -16.61 -10.19
N ARG A 56 -16.81 -16.99 -11.44
CA ARG A 56 -17.76 -17.69 -12.33
C ARG A 56 -18.24 -19.03 -11.76
N ALA A 57 -17.37 -19.72 -11.03
CA ALA A 57 -17.69 -20.96 -10.33
C ALA A 57 -18.49 -20.76 -9.02
N GLY A 58 -18.76 -19.50 -8.62
CA GLY A 58 -19.47 -19.17 -7.39
C GLY A 58 -18.64 -19.30 -6.10
N GLY A 59 -17.33 -19.51 -6.22
CA GLY A 59 -16.42 -19.64 -5.07
C GLY A 59 -15.97 -18.30 -4.49
N LEU A 60 -16.05 -17.22 -5.26
CA LEU A 60 -15.73 -15.85 -4.84
C LEU A 60 -16.88 -14.89 -5.20
N LYS A 61 -17.07 -13.86 -4.36
CA LYS A 61 -18.16 -12.90 -4.56
C LYS A 61 -17.85 -11.84 -5.62
N SER A 62 -16.62 -11.33 -5.64
CA SER A 62 -16.17 -10.28 -6.55
C SER A 62 -14.65 -10.16 -6.57
N ALA A 63 -14.10 -9.34 -7.48
CA ALA A 63 -12.67 -9.04 -7.49
C ALA A 63 -12.26 -8.30 -6.21
N LYS A 64 -13.11 -7.37 -5.75
CA LYS A 64 -12.90 -6.68 -4.47
C LYS A 64 -12.84 -7.64 -3.28
N ASP A 65 -13.75 -8.62 -3.22
CA ASP A 65 -13.75 -9.63 -2.15
C ASP A 65 -12.44 -10.45 -2.15
N HIS A 66 -11.97 -10.84 -3.34
CA HIS A 66 -10.68 -11.51 -3.48
C HIS A 66 -9.52 -10.63 -3.00
N TYR A 67 -9.45 -9.38 -3.48
CA TYR A 67 -8.35 -8.47 -3.16
C TYR A 67 -8.20 -8.25 -1.66
N ILE A 68 -9.31 -8.00 -0.97
CA ILE A 68 -9.33 -7.77 0.48
C ILE A 68 -8.87 -9.01 1.25
N LYS A 69 -9.35 -10.20 0.86
CA LYS A 69 -9.09 -11.44 1.61
C LYS A 69 -7.71 -12.04 1.35
N ALA A 70 -7.23 -11.91 0.12
CA ALA A 70 -6.05 -12.61 -0.38
C ALA A 70 -5.19 -11.73 -1.29
N GLY A 71 -5.78 -11.06 -2.29
CA GLY A 71 -5.02 -10.42 -3.37
C GLY A 71 -3.94 -9.42 -2.92
N TYR A 72 -4.22 -8.60 -1.89
CA TYR A 72 -3.20 -7.72 -1.31
C TYR A 72 -2.01 -8.49 -0.72
N PHE A 73 -2.30 -9.55 0.06
CA PHE A 73 -1.28 -10.40 0.68
C PHE A 73 -0.54 -11.29 -0.33
N GLU A 74 -1.11 -11.47 -1.52
CA GLU A 74 -0.48 -12.12 -2.68
C GLU A 74 0.32 -11.14 -3.55
N ASN A 75 0.44 -9.87 -3.13
CA ASN A 75 1.14 -8.81 -3.86
C ASN A 75 0.55 -8.52 -5.25
N ARG A 76 -0.75 -8.78 -5.44
CA ARG A 76 -1.45 -8.39 -6.67
C ARG A 76 -1.78 -6.91 -6.57
N LEU A 77 -1.50 -6.14 -7.62
CA LEU A 77 -1.93 -4.73 -7.68
C LEU A 77 -3.47 -4.64 -7.78
N PRO A 78 -4.12 -3.64 -7.15
CA PRO A 78 -5.58 -3.46 -7.22
C PRO A 78 -6.04 -2.80 -8.53
N ARG A 79 -5.14 -2.07 -9.18
CA ARG A 79 -5.38 -1.28 -10.40
C ARG A 79 -4.06 -1.01 -11.12
N PRO A 80 -4.08 -0.55 -12.38
CA PRO A 80 -2.87 -0.09 -13.06
C PRO A 80 -2.17 0.99 -12.25
N ALA A 81 -0.85 0.84 -12.07
CA ALA A 81 -0.01 1.83 -11.41
C ALA A 81 0.87 2.52 -12.44
N LYS A 82 0.68 3.83 -12.63
CA LYS A 82 1.60 4.62 -13.45
C LYS A 82 2.85 4.87 -12.63
N VAL A 83 4.03 4.56 -13.15
CA VAL A 83 5.29 4.88 -12.45
C VAL A 83 5.82 6.21 -12.97
N ASP A 84 6.14 7.13 -12.05
CA ASP A 84 6.97 8.29 -12.37
C ASP A 84 8.42 7.86 -12.26
N GLU A 85 9.04 7.52 -13.39
CA GLU A 85 10.39 6.97 -13.42
C GLU A 85 11.43 7.93 -12.81
N ALA A 86 11.34 9.23 -13.09
CA ALA A 86 12.31 10.20 -12.57
C ALA A 86 12.24 10.28 -11.04
N TRP A 87 11.01 10.36 -10.50
CA TRP A 87 10.82 10.36 -9.05
C TRP A 87 11.21 9.01 -8.43
N TYR A 88 10.80 7.90 -9.04
CA TYR A 88 11.03 6.55 -8.53
C TYR A 88 12.53 6.24 -8.41
N LEU A 89 13.32 6.57 -9.42
CA LEU A 89 14.78 6.34 -9.40
C LEU A 89 15.51 7.29 -8.45
N ALA A 90 14.96 8.49 -8.20
CA ALA A 90 15.48 9.41 -7.20
C ALA A 90 15.18 8.95 -5.77
N GLU A 91 13.97 8.43 -5.53
CA GLU A 91 13.52 7.91 -4.24
C GLU A 91 14.17 6.56 -3.89
N TYR A 92 14.46 5.75 -4.91
CA TYR A 92 14.99 4.39 -4.78
C TYR A 92 16.34 4.22 -5.49
N PRO A 93 17.46 4.70 -4.89
CA PRO A 93 18.78 4.68 -5.52
C PRO A 93 19.31 3.28 -5.88
N ASP A 94 18.89 2.25 -5.14
CA ASP A 94 19.22 0.86 -5.40
C ASP A 94 18.60 0.36 -6.72
N VAL A 95 17.37 0.77 -7.02
CA VAL A 95 16.73 0.47 -8.31
C VAL A 95 17.41 1.25 -9.44
N ALA A 96 17.84 2.49 -9.18
CA ALA A 96 18.60 3.26 -10.16
C ALA A 96 19.94 2.59 -10.52
N GLU A 97 20.61 1.97 -9.55
CA GLU A 97 21.81 1.18 -9.81
C GLU A 97 21.49 -0.12 -10.56
N ALA A 98 20.42 -0.81 -10.18
CA ALA A 98 19.96 -2.01 -10.88
C ALA A 98 19.56 -1.72 -12.35
N LEU A 99 19.00 -0.55 -12.62
CA LEU A 99 18.70 -0.08 -13.97
C LEU A 99 20.00 0.21 -14.77
N ARG A 100 20.96 0.93 -14.16
CA ARG A 100 22.25 1.24 -14.80
C ARG A 100 23.06 -0.01 -15.16
N SER A 101 23.01 -1.03 -14.30
CA SER A 101 23.68 -2.31 -14.52
C SER A 101 22.91 -3.25 -15.45
N GLY A 102 21.69 -2.88 -15.87
CA GLY A 102 20.83 -3.71 -16.73
C GLY A 102 20.16 -4.89 -16.02
N ALA A 103 20.21 -4.95 -14.68
CA ALA A 103 19.54 -5.97 -13.89
C ALA A 103 18.00 -5.82 -13.89
N VAL A 104 17.50 -4.60 -14.09
CA VAL A 104 16.09 -4.32 -14.36
C VAL A 104 15.95 -3.49 -15.63
N ALA A 105 14.86 -3.74 -16.37
CA ALA A 105 14.63 -3.11 -17.68
C ALA A 105 14.09 -1.68 -17.58
N SER A 106 13.33 -1.36 -16.53
CA SER A 106 12.73 -0.04 -16.28
C SER A 106 12.26 0.08 -14.84
N ALA A 107 11.97 1.31 -14.38
CA ALA A 107 11.36 1.53 -13.07
C ALA A 107 9.98 0.87 -12.96
N SER A 108 9.18 0.91 -14.03
CA SER A 108 7.88 0.21 -14.09
C SER A 108 8.04 -1.30 -13.95
N SER A 109 9.00 -1.89 -14.66
CA SER A 109 9.30 -3.32 -14.57
C SER A 109 9.70 -3.73 -13.16
N HIS A 110 10.51 -2.91 -12.48
CA HIS A 110 10.87 -3.15 -11.08
C HIS A 110 9.64 -3.05 -10.16
N PHE A 111 8.84 -2.00 -10.32
CA PHE A 111 7.68 -1.76 -9.47
C PHE A 111 6.66 -2.91 -9.52
N GLU A 112 6.33 -3.37 -10.73
CA GLU A 112 5.37 -4.45 -10.95
C GLU A 112 5.86 -5.81 -10.42
N GLN A 113 7.16 -6.09 -10.51
CA GLN A 113 7.72 -7.39 -10.13
C GLN A 113 8.10 -7.48 -8.65
N ALA A 114 8.52 -6.37 -8.05
CA ALA A 114 9.07 -6.34 -6.69
C ALA A 114 8.62 -5.12 -5.89
N GLY A 115 8.61 -3.92 -6.50
CA GLY A 115 8.40 -2.68 -5.77
C GLY A 115 7.10 -2.63 -4.96
N PHE A 116 5.99 -3.12 -5.49
CA PHE A 116 4.73 -3.17 -4.73
C PHE A 116 4.81 -4.09 -3.50
N MET A 117 5.41 -5.27 -3.66
CA MET A 117 5.64 -6.23 -2.55
C MET A 117 6.56 -5.65 -1.48
N GLU A 118 7.56 -4.88 -1.90
CA GLU A 118 8.50 -4.19 -1.02
C GLU A 118 7.89 -2.97 -0.32
N GLY A 119 6.64 -2.61 -0.62
CA GLY A 119 5.98 -1.43 -0.06
C GLY A 119 6.45 -0.11 -0.65
N ARG A 120 7.13 -0.14 -1.81
CA ARG A 120 7.51 1.07 -2.55
C ARG A 120 6.29 1.71 -3.20
N LEU A 121 6.35 3.01 -3.45
CA LEU A 121 5.31 3.76 -4.14
C LEU A 121 5.73 3.97 -5.60
N PRO A 122 4.81 3.94 -6.57
CA PRO A 122 5.13 4.15 -7.98
C PRO A 122 5.34 5.64 -8.34
N HIS A 123 4.78 6.54 -7.55
CA HIS A 123 4.97 7.99 -7.62
C HIS A 123 4.63 8.63 -6.27
N LYS A 124 5.00 9.90 -6.09
CA LYS A 124 4.63 10.68 -4.90
C LYS A 124 3.11 10.74 -4.73
N GLY A 125 2.64 10.54 -3.50
CA GLY A 125 1.21 10.63 -3.15
C GLY A 125 0.37 9.46 -3.62
N TRP A 126 0.95 8.38 -4.15
CA TRP A 126 0.18 7.20 -4.50
C TRP A 126 -0.34 6.48 -3.25
N SER A 127 -1.59 6.04 -3.28
CA SER A 127 -2.23 5.26 -2.23
C SER A 127 -3.05 4.12 -2.84
N ILE A 128 -3.06 2.95 -2.20
CA ILE A 128 -4.01 1.89 -2.57
C ILE A 128 -5.45 2.24 -2.17
N LEU A 129 -5.61 3.11 -1.19
CA LEU A 129 -6.90 3.56 -0.68
C LEU A 129 -7.43 4.68 -1.57
N LYS A 130 -8.76 4.77 -1.68
CA LYS A 130 -9.39 5.96 -2.22
C LYS A 130 -9.02 7.14 -1.34
N ASP A 131 -8.68 8.26 -1.94
CA ASP A 131 -8.58 9.52 -1.22
C ASP A 131 -9.95 9.79 -0.61
N ASN A 132 -10.02 9.80 0.73
CA ASN A 132 -11.18 10.32 1.43
C ASN A 132 -11.09 11.84 1.31
N ASP A 133 -11.54 12.40 0.18
CA ASP A 133 -11.69 13.85 -0.01
C ASP A 133 -12.81 14.39 0.90
N HIS A 134 -12.58 14.36 2.21
CA HIS A 134 -13.38 15.01 3.23
C HIS A 134 -12.57 16.00 4.07
N ASP A 135 -11.36 16.39 3.64
CA ASP A 135 -10.66 17.49 4.31
C ASP A 135 -9.66 18.21 3.39
N SER A 136 -10.15 18.86 2.34
CA SER A 136 -9.34 19.83 1.56
C SER A 136 -9.40 21.25 2.13
N ASP A 137 -10.05 21.49 3.28
CA ASP A 137 -10.23 22.85 3.86
C ASP A 137 -9.82 22.98 5.33
N ALA A 138 -9.10 22.01 5.93
CA ALA A 138 -8.47 22.21 7.23
C ALA A 138 -7.22 23.10 7.10
N GLU A 139 -7.45 24.40 7.02
CA GLU A 139 -6.46 25.45 7.24
C GLU A 139 -5.72 25.16 8.56
N VAL A 140 -4.45 24.78 8.49
CA VAL A 140 -3.60 24.58 9.67
C VAL A 140 -3.51 25.92 10.39
N PRO A 141 -4.07 26.10 11.60
CA PRO A 141 -3.95 27.36 12.30
C PRO A 141 -2.48 27.59 12.68
N ALA A 142 -1.96 28.74 12.26
CA ALA A 142 -0.59 29.18 12.51
C ALA A 142 -0.21 28.98 13.98
N SER A 143 0.93 28.30 14.18
CA SER A 143 1.59 28.10 15.46
C SER A 143 1.73 29.42 16.23
N ARG A 144 1.00 29.55 17.35
CA ARG A 144 1.25 30.62 18.32
C ARG A 144 2.54 30.30 19.08
N SER A 145 3.57 31.10 18.84
CA SER A 145 4.79 31.14 19.64
C SER A 145 4.45 31.40 21.11
N VAL A 146 4.85 30.48 21.99
CA VAL A 146 4.81 30.69 23.44
C VAL A 146 6.00 31.58 23.80
N ALA A 147 5.72 32.80 24.22
CA ALA A 147 6.71 33.68 24.82
C ALA A 147 7.05 33.19 26.23
N THR A 148 8.35 33.03 26.46
CA THR A 148 9.00 32.76 27.75
C THR A 148 8.57 33.78 28.81
N VAL A 149 8.27 33.30 30.03
CA VAL A 149 8.21 34.11 31.26
C VAL A 149 9.51 33.92 32.02
#